data_AF-A0A853FSI4-F1
#
_entry.id   AF-A0A853FSI4-F1
#
_cell.length_a   1.000
_cell.length_b   1.000
_cell.length_c   1.000
_cell.angle_alpha   90.00
_cell.angle_beta   90.00
_cell.angle_gamma   90.00
#
_symmetry.space_group_name_H-M   'P 1'
#
loop_
_entity.id
_entity.type
_entity.pdbx_description
1 polymer ?
#
loop_
_entity_poly.entity_id
_entity_poly.type
_entity_poly.pdbx_seq_one_letter_code
_entity_poly.pdbx_strand_id
1 'polypeptide(L)' 'MKVITSREFNQDVSAAKRVARTEPLFVTDRGRPTHVLMSIDQFRALTGQRESIVDLLALPAGIADAALAPPERW' A
#
# COMPACT_ATOMS: atom_id res chain seq x y z
N MET A 1 12.28 -8.70 -9.32
CA MET A 1 11.47 -7.87 -10.24
C MET A 1 10.76 -8.76 -11.25
N LYS A 2 9.51 -9.12 -10.95
CA LYS A 2 8.70 -10.04 -11.74
C LYS A 2 8.03 -9.33 -12.91
N VAL A 3 7.91 -9.99 -14.06
CA VAL A 3 7.17 -9.52 -15.23
C VAL A 3 6.14 -10.58 -15.59
N ILE A 4 4.89 -10.18 -15.79
CA ILE A 4 3.80 -11.06 -16.22
C ILE A 4 3.07 -10.44 -17.40
N THR A 5 2.40 -11.27 -18.18
CA THR A 5 1.50 -10.82 -19.24
C THR A 5 0.17 -10.35 -18.65
N SER A 6 -0.55 -9.52 -19.41
CA SER A 6 -1.92 -9.12 -19.08
C SER A 6 -2.84 -10.33 -18.94
N ARG A 7 -2.60 -11.41 -19.71
CA ARG A 7 -3.34 -12.67 -19.60
C ARG A 7 -3.08 -13.36 -18.25
N GLU A 8 -1.83 -13.52 -17.85
CA GLU A 8 -1.47 -14.12 -16.56
C GLU A 8 -1.99 -13.31 -15.38
N PHE A 9 -1.90 -11.98 -15.46
CA PHE A 9 -2.48 -11.09 -14.46
C PHE A 9 -3.98 -11.30 -14.31
N ASN A 10 -4.73 -11.32 -15.41
CA ASN A 10 -6.18 -11.51 -15.39
C ASN A 10 -6.59 -12.92 -14.96
N GLN A 11 -5.74 -13.92 -15.19
CA GLN A 11 -6.00 -15.31 -14.81
C GLN A 11 -5.85 -15.53 -13.30
N ASP A 12 -4.87 -14.88 -12.65
CA ASP A 12 -4.64 -15.00 -11.21
C ASP A 12 -4.21 -13.66 -10.57
N VAL A 13 -5.20 -12.76 -10.45
CA VAL A 13 -5.02 -11.44 -9.82
C VAL A 13 -4.59 -11.57 -8.36
N SER A 14 -5.06 -12.60 -7.66
CA SER A 14 -4.75 -12.82 -6.24
C SER A 14 -3.27 -13.16 -6.02
N ALA A 15 -2.70 -14.04 -6.87
CA ALA A 15 -1.27 -14.32 -6.83
C ALA A 15 -0.44 -13.09 -7.22
N ALA A 16 -0.87 -12.31 -8.23
CA ALA A 16 -0.20 -11.08 -8.60
C ALA A 16 -0.17 -10.07 -7.43
N LYS A 17 -1.31 -9.86 -6.75
CA LYS A 17 -1.40 -9.02 -5.55
C LYS A 17 -0.50 -9.51 -4.41
N ARG A 18 -0.38 -10.82 -4.21
CA ARG A 18 0.51 -11.39 -3.19
C ARG A 18 1.98 -11.08 -3.46
N VAL A 19 2.42 -11.17 -4.72
CA VAL A 19 3.78 -10.78 -5.09
C VAL A 19 3.98 -9.26 -4.95
N ALA A 20 3.00 -8.47 -5.42
CA ALA A 20 3.02 -7.01 -5.34
C ALA A 20 3.06 -6.43 -3.92
N ARG A 21 2.72 -7.23 -2.89
CA ARG A 21 2.91 -6.84 -1.48
C ARG A 21 4.37 -6.80 -1.07
N THR A 22 5.23 -7.59 -1.69
CA THR A 22 6.65 -7.69 -1.34
C THR A 22 7.52 -6.91 -2.31
N GLU A 23 7.23 -6.95 -3.62
CA GLU A 23 7.97 -6.21 -4.64
C GLU A 23 7.07 -5.78 -5.81
N PRO A 24 7.36 -4.64 -6.48
CA PRO A 24 6.66 -4.26 -7.70
C PRO A 24 6.85 -5.29 -8.82
N LEU A 25 5.81 -5.47 -9.63
CA LEU A 25 5.85 -6.29 -10.83
C LEU A 25 5.29 -5.55 -12.04
N PHE A 26 5.80 -5.88 -13.23
CA PHE A 26 5.35 -5.30 -14.49
C PHE A 26 4.29 -6.19 -15.13
N VAL A 27 3.24 -5.56 -15.66
CA VAL A 27 2.26 -6.20 -16.52
C VAL A 27 2.52 -5.76 -17.95
N THR A 28 2.62 -6.74 -18.85
CA THR A 28 2.91 -6.52 -20.27
C THR A 28 1.68 -6.73 -21.14
N ASP A 29 1.57 -5.94 -22.20
CA ASP A 29 0.69 -6.22 -23.34
C ASP A 29 1.55 -6.38 -24.60
N ARG A 30 1.31 -7.46 -25.37
CA ARG A 30 2.09 -7.81 -26.57
C ARG A 30 3.62 -7.68 -26.38
N GLY A 31 4.12 -8.13 -25.22
CA GLY A 31 5.55 -8.11 -24.88
C GLY A 31 6.11 -6.75 -24.43
N ARG A 32 5.28 -5.70 -24.34
CA ARG A 32 5.69 -4.38 -23.86
C ARG A 32 5.15 -4.13 -22.45
N PRO A 33 5.96 -3.70 -21.47
CA PRO A 33 5.45 -3.26 -20.19
C PRO A 33 4.49 -2.07 -20.37
N THR A 34 3.29 -2.19 -19.83
CA THR A 34 2.26 -1.13 -19.91
C THR A 34 1.83 -0.65 -18.53
N HIS A 35 1.91 -1.51 -17.52
CA HIS A 35 1.51 -1.19 -16.15
C HIS A 35 2.49 -1.76 -15.13
N VAL A 36 2.46 -1.21 -13.93
CA VAL A 36 3.15 -1.71 -12.74
C VAL A 36 2.11 -1.95 -11.65
N LEU A 37 2.23 -3.07 -10.94
CA LEU A 37 1.45 -3.36 -9.75
C LEU A 37 2.37 -3.37 -8.53
N MET A 38 1.96 -2.68 -7.46
CA MET A 38 2.68 -2.60 -6.19
C MET A 38 1.70 -2.32 -5.03
N SER A 39 2.18 -2.42 -3.79
CA SER A 39 1.38 -2.04 -2.62
C SER A 39 1.14 -0.53 -2.58
N ILE A 40 0.03 -0.13 -1.93
CA ILE A 40 -0.30 1.29 -1.76
C ILE A 40 0.76 2.02 -0.91
N ASP A 41 1.31 1.35 0.11
CA ASP A 41 2.35 1.92 0.98
C ASP A 41 3.62 2.23 0.19
N GLN A 42 4.02 1.32 -0.71
CA GLN A 42 5.18 1.54 -1.55
C GLN A 42 4.93 2.68 -2.57
N PHE A 43 3.74 2.74 -3.14
CA PHE A 43 3.35 3.84 -4.02
C PHE A 43 3.38 5.20 -3.29
N ARG A 44 2.84 5.27 -2.07
CA ARG A 44 2.88 6.47 -1.22
C ARG A 44 4.30 6.90 -0.87
N ALA A 45 5.15 5.95 -0.49
CA ALA A 45 6.56 6.20 -0.21
C ALA A 45 7.31 6.77 -1.42
N LEU A 46 7.06 6.23 -2.63
CA LEU A 46 7.66 6.73 -3.87
C LEU A 46 7.14 8.11 -4.29
N THR A 47 5.85 8.35 -4.13
CA THR A 47 5.22 9.63 -4.50
C THR A 47 5.44 10.73 -3.47
N GLY A 48 6.07 10.41 -2.34
CA GLY A 48 6.27 11.36 -1.24
C GLY A 48 4.96 11.70 -0.49
N GLN A 49 3.86 11.01 -0.78
CA GLN A 49 2.65 11.07 0.04
C GLN A 49 2.94 10.41 1.39
N ARG A 50 3.28 11.24 2.37
CA ARG A 50 3.30 10.82 3.78
C ARG A 50 1.95 11.14 4.39
N GLU A 51 1.49 10.26 5.27
CA GLU A 51 0.35 10.57 6.14
C GLU A 51 0.67 11.85 6.91
N SER A 52 -0.29 12.77 6.96
CA SER A 52 -0.09 14.00 7.71
C SER A 52 -0.02 13.67 9.20
N ILE A 53 0.61 14.53 10.00
CA ILE A 53 0.58 14.41 11.47
C ILE A 53 -0.88 14.33 11.99
N VAL A 54 -1.82 14.96 11.28
CA VAL A 54 -3.25 14.92 11.60
C VAL A 54 -3.82 13.52 11.37
N ASP A 55 -3.48 12.88 10.24
CA ASP A 55 -3.94 11.52 9.94
C ASP A 55 -3.40 10.50 10.95
N LEU A 56 -2.14 10.66 11.35
CA LEU A 56 -1.47 9.78 12.32
C LEU A 56 -2.02 9.93 13.74
N LEU A 57 -2.46 11.14 14.12
CA LEU A 57 -3.00 11.45 15.45
C LEU A 57 -4.54 11.37 15.51
N ALA A 58 -5.20 11.12 14.38
CA ALA A 58 -6.66 11.01 14.34
C ALA A 58 -7.11 9.79 15.14
N LEU A 59 -7.98 10.01 16.14
CA LEU A 59 -8.66 8.91 16.80
C LEU A 59 -9.66 8.25 15.83
N PRO A 60 -9.74 6.92 15.79
CA PRO A 60 -10.82 6.20 15.12
C PRO A 60 -12.19 6.75 15.52
N ALA A 61 -13.09 6.91 14.54
CA ALA A 61 -14.44 7.38 14.80
C ALA A 61 -15.17 6.45 15.79
N GLY A 62 -15.78 7.03 16.83
CA GLY A 62 -16.54 6.30 17.84
C GLY A 62 -15.78 5.99 19.14
N ILE A 63 -14.52 6.41 19.27
CA ILE A 63 -13.84 6.43 20.56
C ILE A 63 -14.39 7.63 21.35
N ALA A 64 -15.05 7.36 22.49
CA ALA A 64 -15.46 8.41 23.42
C ALA A 64 -14.23 9.17 23.91
N ASP A 65 -14.38 10.47 24.20
CA ASP A 65 -13.32 11.34 24.72
C ASP A 65 -12.70 10.70 25.98
N ALA A 66 -11.66 9.90 25.78
CA ALA A 66 -10.98 9.20 26.84
C ALA A 66 -9.99 10.20 27.43
N ALA A 67 -10.17 10.56 28.70
CA ALA A 67 -9.23 11.41 29.40
C ALA A 67 -7.83 10.77 29.32
N LEU A 68 -6.90 11.44 28.63
CA LEU A 68 -5.49 11.06 28.62
C LEU A 68 -5.00 10.99 30.07
N ALA A 69 -4.60 9.81 30.51
CA ALA A 69 -4.03 9.64 31.83
C ALA A 69 -2.78 10.53 31.95
N PRO A 70 -2.59 11.22 33.08
CA PRO A 70 -1.41 12.07 33.26
C PRO A 70 -0.14 11.21 33.10
N PRO A 71 0.91 11.74 32.44
CA PRO A 71 2.14 10.99 32.24
C PRO A 71 2.74 10.59 33.58
N GLU A 72 3.20 9.35 33.69
CA GLU A 72 3.93 8.90 34.88
C GLU A 72 5.22 9.73 35.00
N ARG A 73 5.47 10.25 36.21
CA ARG A 73 6.70 10.99 36.48
C ARG A 73 7.84 9.97 36.54
N TRP A 74 8.83 10.13 35.67
CA TRP A 74 10.07 9.37 35.71
C TRP A 74 10.88 9.70 36.97
#